data_AF-X1IDJ9-F1
#
_entry.id   AF-X1IDJ9-F1
#
_cell.length_a   1.000
_cell.length_b   1.000
_cell.length_c   1.000
_cell.angle_alpha   90.00
_cell.angle_beta   90.00
_cell.angle_gamma   90.00
#
_symmetry.space_group_name_H-M   'P 1'
#
loop_
_entity.id
_entity.type
_entity.pdbx_description
1 polymer ?
#
loop_
_entity_poly.entity_id
_entity_poly.type
_entity_poly.pdbx_seq_one_letter_code
_entity_poly.pdbx_strand_id
1 'polypeptide(L)'
;SETRQARWRKLNIVPRGIDREIVEMIHRTTMGVDQDHRNIMLHGARTALADGWGGSMIATELQDILFGTPSPLRGKVNLGVLSETEVNIVVHGHEPVLSEMLVLAAQDQELIDLAKKKGAAGINLAGICCTATEILLRHGVPVAGNILQQELAVSTGAVEAMIVDFQCIMPSLAEISKCFHTHLITTSSKAKIEGARHFEFTEKNALQIAKNIIKEAITNFPNRGKVDIPKEKMDLIAGFSHEAITYMLGGTFRGSYVTLNDNI
;
A
#
# COMPACT_ATOMS: atom_id res chain seq x y z
N SER A 1 -18.68 2.46 -20.58
CA SER A 1 -19.61 2.96 -21.61
C SER A 1 -20.40 1.82 -22.23
N GLU A 2 -21.63 2.10 -22.69
CA GLU A 2 -22.49 1.09 -23.35
C GLU A 2 -21.82 0.48 -24.59
N THR A 3 -21.14 1.30 -25.40
CA THR A 3 -20.37 0.85 -26.56
C THR A 3 -19.32 -0.19 -26.19
N ARG A 4 -18.60 0.02 -25.08
CA ARG A 4 -17.58 -0.92 -24.60
C ARG A 4 -18.20 -2.23 -24.11
N GLN A 5 -19.29 -2.14 -23.34
CA GLN A 5 -20.02 -3.31 -22.87
C GLN A 5 -20.64 -4.12 -24.03
N ALA A 6 -21.16 -3.46 -25.06
CA ALA A 6 -21.67 -4.11 -26.26
C ALA A 6 -20.57 -4.91 -26.98
N ARG A 7 -19.35 -4.35 -27.07
CA ARG A 7 -18.19 -5.08 -27.61
C ARG A 7 -17.82 -6.28 -26.74
N TRP A 8 -17.83 -6.16 -25.41
CA TRP A 8 -17.59 -7.29 -24.51
C TRP A 8 -18.62 -8.39 -24.66
N ARG A 9 -19.91 -8.04 -24.83
CA ARG A 9 -20.98 -9.01 -25.11
C ARG A 9 -20.76 -9.71 -26.45
N LYS A 10 -20.41 -8.97 -27.51
CA LYS A 10 -20.10 -9.55 -28.83
C LYS A 10 -18.91 -10.52 -28.80
N LEU A 11 -17.89 -10.21 -28.02
CA LEU A 11 -16.72 -11.07 -27.82
C LEU A 11 -16.95 -12.17 -26.78
N ASN A 12 -18.12 -12.18 -26.12
CA ASN A 12 -18.42 -13.04 -24.99
C ASN A 12 -17.36 -12.98 -23.87
N ILE A 13 -16.94 -11.79 -23.47
CA ILE A 13 -15.93 -11.58 -22.40
C ILE A 13 -16.46 -10.78 -21.21
N VAL A 14 -17.78 -10.64 -21.06
CA VAL A 14 -18.37 -10.03 -19.86
C VAL A 14 -18.05 -10.92 -18.65
N PRO A 15 -17.45 -10.40 -17.57
CA PRO A 15 -17.11 -11.19 -16.38
C PRO A 15 -18.37 -11.60 -15.62
N ARG A 16 -18.35 -12.79 -15.02
CA ARG A 16 -19.49 -13.36 -14.27
C ARG A 16 -19.31 -13.27 -12.75
N GLY A 17 -18.07 -13.08 -12.29
CA GLY A 17 -17.69 -12.95 -10.88
C GLY A 17 -16.18 -13.13 -10.72
N ILE A 18 -15.56 -12.41 -9.78
CA ILE A 18 -14.10 -12.37 -9.61
C ILE A 18 -13.53 -13.78 -9.40
N ASP A 19 -13.96 -14.45 -8.33
CA ASP A 19 -13.47 -15.80 -8.00
C ASP A 19 -13.81 -16.83 -9.08
N ARG A 20 -14.98 -16.70 -9.70
CA ARG A 20 -15.42 -17.61 -10.77
C ARG A 20 -14.49 -17.53 -11.98
N GLU A 21 -14.11 -16.32 -12.41
CA GLU A 21 -13.22 -16.17 -13.55
C GLU A 21 -11.79 -16.62 -13.24
N ILE A 22 -11.33 -16.45 -12.00
CA ILE A 22 -10.04 -16.97 -11.52
C ILE A 22 -10.04 -18.51 -11.55
N VAL A 23 -11.04 -19.14 -10.93
CA VAL A 23 -11.15 -20.61 -10.88
C VAL A 23 -11.28 -21.21 -12.27
N GLU A 24 -12.08 -20.62 -13.16
CA GLU A 24 -12.21 -21.12 -14.54
C GLU A 24 -10.91 -20.92 -15.33
N MET A 25 -10.20 -19.79 -15.14
CA MET A 25 -8.91 -19.58 -15.81
C MET A 25 -7.87 -20.62 -15.36
N ILE A 26 -7.79 -20.91 -14.07
CA ILE A 26 -6.91 -21.97 -13.53
C ILE A 26 -7.29 -23.33 -14.14
N HIS A 27 -8.58 -23.67 -14.21
CA HIS A 27 -9.02 -24.93 -14.82
C HIS A 27 -8.59 -25.04 -16.29
N ARG A 28 -8.78 -23.97 -17.08
CA ARG A 28 -8.45 -23.94 -18.51
C ARG A 28 -6.95 -24.13 -18.79
N THR A 29 -6.07 -23.79 -17.85
CA THR A 29 -4.62 -23.96 -17.99
C THR A 29 -4.08 -25.29 -17.45
N THR A 30 -4.96 -26.17 -16.93
CA THR A 30 -4.55 -27.53 -16.52
C THR A 30 -4.30 -28.45 -17.72
N MET A 31 -3.57 -29.54 -17.48
CA MET A 31 -3.15 -30.49 -18.51
C MET A 31 -4.35 -31.03 -19.31
N GLY A 32 -4.30 -30.88 -20.64
CA GLY A 32 -5.28 -31.47 -21.56
C GLY A 32 -6.61 -30.72 -21.69
N VAL A 33 -6.76 -29.51 -21.13
CA VAL A 33 -8.01 -28.74 -21.18
C VAL A 33 -8.11 -27.87 -22.43
N ASP A 34 -7.78 -26.57 -22.36
CA ASP A 34 -7.93 -25.66 -23.49
C ASP A 34 -6.65 -25.65 -24.33
N GLN A 35 -6.78 -25.88 -25.64
CA GLN A 35 -5.66 -25.95 -26.58
C GLN A 35 -5.76 -24.88 -27.69
N ASP A 36 -6.77 -24.00 -27.65
CA ASP A 36 -6.88 -22.85 -28.57
C ASP A 36 -6.42 -21.56 -27.87
N HIS A 37 -5.26 -21.04 -28.31
CA HIS A 37 -4.69 -19.81 -27.76
C HIS A 37 -5.65 -18.61 -27.83
N ARG A 38 -6.55 -18.53 -28.82
CA ARG A 38 -7.52 -17.42 -28.92
C ARG A 38 -8.60 -17.54 -27.85
N ASN A 39 -9.07 -18.76 -27.59
CA ASN A 39 -10.07 -19.01 -26.55
C ASN A 39 -9.50 -18.71 -25.16
N ILE A 40 -8.26 -19.15 -24.91
CA ILE A 40 -7.50 -18.84 -23.70
C ILE A 40 -7.33 -17.32 -23.54
N MET A 41 -6.90 -16.61 -24.58
CA MET A 41 -6.70 -15.17 -24.52
C MET A 41 -8.00 -14.39 -24.30
N LEU A 42 -9.12 -14.83 -24.88
CA LEU A 42 -10.44 -14.24 -24.63
C LEU A 42 -10.90 -14.47 -23.18
N HIS A 43 -10.69 -15.67 -22.64
CA HIS A 43 -10.98 -15.92 -21.22
C HIS A 43 -10.06 -15.12 -20.30
N GLY A 44 -8.77 -15.01 -20.64
CA GLY A 44 -7.82 -14.14 -19.92
C GLY A 44 -8.27 -12.68 -19.91
N ALA A 45 -8.76 -12.16 -21.03
CA ALA A 45 -9.35 -10.83 -21.10
C ALA A 45 -10.61 -10.70 -20.21
N ARG A 46 -11.46 -11.73 -20.16
CA ARG A 46 -12.62 -11.78 -19.25
C ARG A 46 -12.17 -11.77 -17.78
N THR A 47 -11.16 -12.54 -17.40
CA THR A 47 -10.60 -12.56 -16.03
C THR A 47 -9.99 -11.21 -15.66
N ALA A 48 -9.25 -10.57 -16.58
CA ALA A 48 -8.71 -9.22 -16.36
C ALA A 48 -9.79 -8.15 -16.19
N LEU A 49 -10.93 -8.28 -16.89
CA LEU A 49 -12.08 -7.39 -16.67
C LEU A 49 -12.70 -7.58 -15.29
N ALA A 50 -12.72 -8.81 -14.75
CA ALA A 50 -13.20 -9.09 -13.40
C ALA A 50 -12.28 -8.46 -12.33
N ASP A 51 -10.97 -8.42 -12.57
CA ASP A 51 -10.02 -7.70 -11.72
C ASP A 51 -10.26 -6.19 -11.78
N GLY A 52 -10.14 -5.57 -12.97
CA GLY A 52 -10.22 -4.11 -13.10
C GLY A 52 -11.57 -3.50 -12.70
N TRP A 53 -12.69 -4.04 -13.23
CA TRP A 53 -14.04 -3.52 -12.99
C TRP A 53 -14.77 -4.21 -11.83
N GLY A 54 -14.15 -5.22 -11.23
CA GLY A 54 -14.64 -5.88 -10.02
C GLY A 54 -13.72 -5.56 -8.86
N GLY A 55 -12.64 -6.32 -8.71
CA GLY A 55 -11.74 -6.23 -7.55
C GLY A 55 -11.20 -4.81 -7.31
N SER A 56 -10.49 -4.26 -8.28
CA SER A 56 -9.83 -2.95 -8.17
C SER A 56 -10.83 -1.81 -8.00
N MET A 57 -11.84 -1.70 -8.88
CA MET A 57 -12.86 -0.64 -8.78
C MET A 57 -13.61 -0.66 -7.45
N ILE A 58 -14.10 -1.84 -7.02
CA ILE A 58 -14.84 -1.98 -5.76
C ILE A 58 -13.93 -1.65 -4.58
N ALA A 59 -12.67 -2.10 -4.60
CA ALA A 59 -11.71 -1.79 -3.53
C ALA A 59 -11.49 -0.28 -3.41
N THR A 60 -11.24 0.43 -4.52
CA THR A 60 -11.05 1.89 -4.51
C THR A 60 -12.29 2.62 -3.98
N GLU A 61 -13.48 2.30 -4.48
CA GLU A 61 -14.72 2.96 -4.04
C GLU A 61 -15.02 2.72 -2.55
N LEU A 62 -14.87 1.47 -2.07
CA LEU A 62 -15.10 1.16 -0.67
C LEU A 62 -14.06 1.79 0.26
N GLN A 63 -12.80 1.85 -0.16
CA GLN A 63 -11.75 2.53 0.60
C GLN A 63 -12.02 4.03 0.70
N ASP A 64 -12.47 4.66 -0.38
CA ASP A 64 -12.83 6.08 -0.35
C ASP A 64 -14.04 6.36 0.54
N ILE A 65 -15.02 5.46 0.58
CA ILE A 65 -16.15 5.54 1.52
C ILE A 65 -15.67 5.42 2.98
N LEU A 66 -14.74 4.51 3.28
CA LEU A 66 -14.30 4.22 4.64
C LEU A 66 -13.26 5.21 5.18
N PHE A 67 -12.34 5.65 4.33
CA PHE A 67 -11.15 6.42 4.73
C PHE A 67 -11.14 7.83 4.13
N GLY A 68 -12.09 8.14 3.25
CA GLY A 68 -12.21 9.43 2.58
C GLY A 68 -11.60 9.41 1.18
N THR A 69 -12.30 10.06 0.24
CA THR A 69 -11.83 10.28 -1.13
C THR A 69 -10.59 11.18 -1.12
N PRO A 70 -9.47 10.76 -1.75
CA PRO A 70 -8.27 11.57 -1.85
C PRO A 70 -8.51 12.96 -2.45
N SER A 71 -7.78 13.95 -1.95
CA SER A 71 -7.79 15.32 -2.47
C SER A 71 -6.36 15.88 -2.54
N PRO A 72 -6.09 16.92 -3.37
CA PRO A 72 -4.74 17.39 -3.61
C PRO A 72 -4.01 17.78 -2.33
N LEU A 73 -2.88 17.11 -2.07
CA LEU A 73 -2.07 17.32 -0.88
C LEU A 73 -0.58 17.27 -1.20
N ARG A 74 0.24 17.87 -0.32
CA ARG A 74 1.69 17.82 -0.42
C ARG A 74 2.22 16.59 0.31
N GLY A 75 3.13 15.87 -0.33
CA GLY A 75 3.86 14.76 0.26
C GLY A 75 5.35 14.82 -0.05
N LYS A 76 6.10 13.85 0.45
CA LYS A 76 7.53 13.68 0.16
C LYS A 76 7.82 12.25 -0.24
N VAL A 77 8.81 12.07 -1.13
CA VAL A 77 9.27 10.76 -1.58
C VAL A 77 10.78 10.59 -1.41
N ASN A 78 11.18 9.31 -1.48
CA ASN A 78 12.54 8.77 -1.48
C ASN A 78 13.11 8.53 -0.07
N LEU A 79 14.19 7.76 0.03
CA LEU A 79 14.71 7.26 1.30
C LEU A 79 15.14 8.37 2.28
N GLY A 80 15.43 9.59 1.81
CA GLY A 80 15.74 10.74 2.66
C GLY A 80 14.57 11.29 3.50
N VAL A 81 13.39 10.63 3.43
CA VAL A 81 12.28 10.85 4.36
C VAL A 81 12.46 10.12 5.71
N LEU A 82 13.41 9.19 5.81
CA LEU A 82 13.77 8.57 7.08
C LEU A 82 14.49 9.57 8.00
N SER A 83 14.42 9.32 9.30
CA SER A 83 14.85 10.25 10.35
C SER A 83 15.91 9.63 11.25
N GLU A 84 17.05 10.31 11.43
CA GLU A 84 18.10 9.85 12.35
C GLU A 84 17.66 9.93 13.82
N THR A 85 16.74 10.84 14.14
CA THR A 85 16.35 11.16 15.52
C THR A 85 15.00 10.58 15.94
N GLU A 86 14.17 10.15 15.01
CA GLU A 86 12.82 9.59 15.29
C GLU A 86 12.79 8.09 15.05
N VAL A 87 11.81 7.42 15.67
CA VAL A 87 11.55 5.99 15.45
C VAL A 87 10.99 5.82 14.04
N ASN A 88 11.73 5.18 13.12
CA ASN A 88 11.29 4.95 11.76
C ASN A 88 10.51 3.64 11.67
N ILE A 89 9.25 3.76 11.27
CA ILE A 89 8.35 2.65 11.02
C ILE A 89 8.01 2.67 9.54
N VAL A 90 8.35 1.59 8.83
CA VAL A 90 8.07 1.46 7.40
C VAL A 90 6.90 0.50 7.19
N VAL A 91 5.83 0.98 6.58
CA VAL A 91 4.69 0.16 6.17
C VAL A 91 4.85 -0.26 4.72
N HIS A 92 4.83 -1.55 4.43
CA HIS A 92 5.02 -2.06 3.08
C HIS A 92 3.98 -3.14 2.75
N GLY A 93 3.33 -3.02 1.62
CA GLY A 93 2.19 -3.89 1.33
C GLY A 93 1.11 -3.24 0.48
N HIS A 94 -0.11 -3.74 0.64
CA HIS A 94 -1.29 -3.40 -0.16
C HIS A 94 -2.59 -3.28 0.64
N GLU A 95 -2.63 -3.69 1.91
CA GLU A 95 -3.84 -3.68 2.74
C GLU A 95 -3.97 -2.35 3.50
N PRO A 96 -4.99 -1.52 3.19
CA PRO A 96 -5.07 -0.16 3.73
C PRO A 96 -5.52 -0.12 5.20
N VAL A 97 -6.27 -1.13 5.66
CA VAL A 97 -6.91 -1.09 6.98
C VAL A 97 -5.86 -1.02 8.09
N LEU A 98 -4.80 -1.83 7.99
CA LEU A 98 -3.70 -1.81 8.95
C LEU A 98 -2.90 -0.51 8.86
N SER A 99 -2.59 -0.04 7.64
CA SER A 99 -1.82 1.20 7.47
C SER A 99 -2.55 2.41 8.02
N GLU A 100 -3.87 2.50 7.84
CA GLU A 100 -4.73 3.53 8.44
C GLU A 100 -4.66 3.50 9.97
N MET A 101 -4.74 2.31 10.58
CA MET A 101 -4.61 2.19 12.04
C MET A 101 -3.21 2.55 12.54
N LEU A 102 -2.17 2.31 11.74
CA LEU A 102 -0.80 2.73 12.07
C LEU A 102 -0.64 4.25 12.03
N VAL A 103 -1.27 4.94 11.06
CA VAL A 103 -1.30 6.41 11.05
C VAL A 103 -1.95 6.94 12.32
N LEU A 104 -3.12 6.41 12.69
CA LEU A 104 -3.82 6.83 13.91
C LEU A 104 -3.00 6.54 15.17
N ALA A 105 -2.42 5.35 15.27
CA ALA A 105 -1.61 4.96 16.43
C ALA A 105 -0.31 5.76 16.53
N ALA A 106 0.31 6.17 15.42
CA ALA A 106 1.51 7.00 15.43
C ALA A 106 1.28 8.41 16.01
N GLN A 107 0.02 8.87 16.02
CA GLN A 107 -0.40 10.15 16.61
C GLN A 107 -0.82 10.03 18.08
N ASP A 108 -0.84 8.81 18.64
CA ASP A 108 -1.20 8.58 20.03
C ASP A 108 -0.16 9.20 20.99
N GLN A 109 -0.61 10.08 21.87
CA GLN A 109 0.25 10.81 22.79
C GLN A 109 1.04 9.89 23.73
N GLU A 110 0.46 8.77 24.16
CA GLU A 110 1.16 7.81 25.03
C GLU A 110 2.33 7.14 24.30
N LEU A 111 2.16 6.85 23.00
CA LEU A 111 3.21 6.28 22.17
C LEU A 111 4.29 7.30 21.82
N ILE A 112 3.91 8.55 21.55
CA ILE A 112 4.86 9.65 21.34
C ILE A 112 5.70 9.89 22.61
N ASP A 113 5.06 9.93 23.77
CA ASP A 113 5.75 10.10 25.05
C ASP A 113 6.67 8.91 25.37
N LEU A 114 6.27 7.70 24.99
CA LEU A 114 7.11 6.52 25.10
C LEU A 114 8.33 6.60 24.17
N ALA A 115 8.16 7.07 22.93
CA ALA A 115 9.27 7.28 21.99
C ALA A 115 10.30 8.27 22.58
N LYS A 116 9.82 9.38 23.14
CA LYS A 116 10.65 10.37 23.84
C LYS A 116 11.37 9.79 25.05
N LYS A 117 10.69 8.98 25.87
CA LYS A 117 11.31 8.28 27.01
C LYS A 117 12.40 7.29 26.57
N LYS A 118 12.34 6.76 25.34
CA LYS A 118 13.35 5.88 24.75
C LYS A 118 14.45 6.63 23.99
N GLY A 119 14.43 7.95 24.01
CA GLY A 119 15.48 8.80 23.43
C GLY A 119 15.23 9.22 21.98
N ALA A 120 14.07 8.93 21.42
CA ALA A 120 13.68 9.42 20.08
C ALA A 120 12.99 10.79 20.17
N ALA A 121 13.12 11.62 19.14
CA ALA A 121 12.42 12.90 19.04
C ALA A 121 10.90 12.74 18.83
N GLY A 122 10.50 11.62 18.22
CA GLY A 122 9.12 11.34 17.78
C GLY A 122 9.01 10.00 17.06
N ILE A 123 7.92 9.83 16.32
CA ILE A 123 7.62 8.65 15.50
C ILE A 123 7.54 9.12 14.05
N ASN A 124 8.38 8.55 13.18
CA ASN A 124 8.38 8.79 11.76
C ASN A 124 7.78 7.59 11.03
N LEU A 125 6.57 7.76 10.49
CA LEU A 125 5.92 6.76 9.66
C LEU A 125 6.23 7.04 8.18
N ALA A 126 6.71 6.04 7.45
CA ALA A 126 6.90 6.11 6.01
C ALA A 126 6.36 4.83 5.36
N GLY A 127 6.07 4.89 4.05
CA GLY A 127 5.54 3.73 3.33
C GLY A 127 6.40 3.28 2.14
N ILE A 128 6.28 2.01 1.76
CA ILE A 128 6.78 1.46 0.49
C ILE A 128 5.64 0.78 -0.29
N CYS A 129 5.60 0.98 -1.61
CA CYS A 129 4.64 0.37 -2.55
C CYS A 129 3.20 0.89 -2.40
N CYS A 130 2.19 0.04 -2.58
CA CYS A 130 0.80 0.48 -2.73
C CYS A 130 0.18 1.00 -1.44
N THR A 131 0.39 0.32 -0.30
CA THR A 131 -0.07 0.79 1.02
C THR A 131 0.49 2.17 1.36
N ALA A 132 1.73 2.48 0.92
CA ALA A 132 2.33 3.80 1.04
C ALA A 132 1.57 4.87 0.26
N THR A 133 1.12 4.50 -0.93
CA THR A 133 0.33 5.38 -1.79
C THR A 133 -1.02 5.66 -1.14
N GLU A 134 -1.67 4.66 -0.56
CA GLU A 134 -2.95 4.84 0.16
C GLU A 134 -2.84 5.87 1.30
N ILE A 135 -1.85 5.71 2.19
CA ILE A 135 -1.67 6.64 3.32
C ILE A 135 -1.06 7.98 2.90
N LEU A 136 -0.31 8.03 1.80
CA LEU A 136 0.10 9.30 1.17
C LEU A 136 -1.13 10.07 0.71
N LEU A 137 -2.02 9.43 -0.06
CA LEU A 137 -3.18 10.06 -0.71
C LEU A 137 -4.23 10.61 0.26
N ARG A 138 -4.24 10.12 1.51
CA ARG A 138 -5.21 10.53 2.55
C ARG A 138 -4.59 11.36 3.68
N HIS A 139 -3.36 11.06 4.06
CA HIS A 139 -2.73 11.64 5.26
C HIS A 139 -1.44 12.40 4.98
N GLY A 140 -0.93 12.38 3.74
CA GLY A 140 0.35 13.00 3.39
C GLY A 140 1.57 12.30 3.99
N VAL A 141 1.41 11.05 4.43
CA VAL A 141 2.53 10.23 4.95
C VAL A 141 3.56 10.05 3.84
N PRO A 142 4.86 10.27 4.12
CA PRO A 142 5.90 10.19 3.10
C PRO A 142 6.11 8.77 2.57
N VAL A 143 6.49 8.67 1.29
CA VAL A 143 6.79 7.41 0.62
C VAL A 143 8.30 7.21 0.59
N ALA A 144 8.81 6.24 1.35
CA ALA A 144 10.23 5.92 1.40
C ALA A 144 10.76 5.39 0.06
N GLY A 145 9.95 4.65 -0.70
CA GLY A 145 10.37 4.17 -2.01
C GLY A 145 9.39 3.25 -2.72
N ASN A 146 9.82 2.76 -3.87
CA ASN A 146 9.12 1.75 -4.66
C ASN A 146 9.57 0.33 -4.29
N ILE A 147 9.02 -0.67 -4.99
CA ILE A 147 9.29 -2.10 -4.74
C ILE A 147 10.79 -2.47 -4.72
N LEU A 148 11.63 -1.85 -5.55
CA LEU A 148 13.07 -2.17 -5.61
C LEU A 148 13.88 -1.52 -4.50
N GLN A 149 13.27 -0.61 -3.73
CA GLN A 149 13.92 0.11 -2.64
C GLN A 149 13.63 -0.52 -1.27
N GLN A 150 12.83 -1.59 -1.19
CA GLN A 150 12.45 -2.22 0.08
C GLN A 150 13.66 -2.73 0.88
N GLU A 151 14.61 -3.40 0.23
CA GLU A 151 15.83 -3.89 0.86
C GLU A 151 16.78 -2.74 1.22
N LEU A 152 16.83 -1.71 0.36
CA LEU A 152 17.65 -0.52 0.55
C LEU A 152 17.17 0.29 1.75
N ALA A 153 15.87 0.35 2.01
CA ALA A 153 15.30 1.01 3.18
C ALA A 153 15.82 0.38 4.48
N VAL A 154 15.82 -0.95 4.58
CA VAL A 154 16.43 -1.67 5.73
C VAL A 154 17.93 -1.42 5.79
N SER A 155 18.60 -1.42 4.63
CA SER A 155 20.06 -1.23 4.52
C SER A 155 20.55 0.15 4.97
N THR A 156 19.66 1.15 5.10
CA THR A 156 20.00 2.44 5.74
C THR A 156 20.38 2.29 7.21
N GLY A 157 20.03 1.16 7.83
CA GLY A 157 20.19 0.91 9.26
C GLY A 157 19.30 1.78 10.16
N ALA A 158 18.37 2.56 9.58
CA ALA A 158 17.54 3.50 10.32
C ALA A 158 16.13 2.96 10.66
N VAL A 159 15.70 1.83 10.08
CA VAL A 159 14.34 1.30 10.22
C VAL A 159 14.23 0.42 11.47
N GLU A 160 13.41 0.80 12.47
CA GLU A 160 13.19 -0.05 13.65
C GLU A 160 12.26 -1.21 13.36
N ALA A 161 11.23 -0.97 12.56
CA ALA A 161 10.27 -1.97 12.19
C ALA A 161 9.81 -1.77 10.74
N MET A 162 9.85 -2.86 9.98
CA MET A 162 9.19 -2.94 8.68
C MET A 162 7.97 -3.84 8.83
N ILE A 163 6.80 -3.26 8.65
CA ILE A 163 5.51 -3.92 8.82
C ILE A 163 5.00 -4.30 7.45
N VAL A 164 4.73 -5.60 7.26
CA VAL A 164 4.35 -6.17 5.97
C VAL A 164 3.04 -6.94 6.05
N ASP A 165 2.17 -6.72 5.06
CA ASP A 165 0.92 -7.47 4.87
C ASP A 165 1.08 -8.60 3.84
N PHE A 166 0.67 -8.43 2.60
CA PHE A 166 0.78 -9.33 1.46
C PHE A 166 1.15 -8.56 0.17
N GLN A 167 1.56 -9.32 -0.86
CA GLN A 167 1.94 -8.84 -2.20
C GLN A 167 3.21 -7.95 -2.26
N CYS A 168 4.08 -8.24 -3.23
CA CYS A 168 5.31 -7.50 -3.54
C CYS A 168 6.38 -7.41 -2.45
N ILE A 169 6.22 -8.16 -1.35
CA ILE A 169 7.19 -8.26 -0.26
C ILE A 169 8.24 -9.31 -0.63
N MET A 170 9.49 -8.88 -0.79
CA MET A 170 10.60 -9.75 -1.13
C MET A 170 10.95 -10.65 0.07
N PRO A 171 11.04 -11.98 -0.12
CA PRO A 171 11.35 -12.89 0.97
C PRO A 171 12.75 -12.68 1.56
N SER A 172 13.68 -12.11 0.78
CA SER A 172 15.03 -11.72 1.21
C SER A 172 15.04 -10.67 2.32
N LEU A 173 13.95 -9.92 2.54
CA LEU A 173 13.82 -9.00 3.66
C LEU A 173 14.05 -9.70 5.01
N ALA A 174 13.71 -10.98 5.14
CA ALA A 174 13.94 -11.74 6.36
C ALA A 174 15.44 -11.90 6.65
N GLU A 175 16.25 -12.22 5.64
CA GLU A 175 17.69 -12.36 5.79
C GLU A 175 18.37 -11.02 5.99
N ILE A 176 17.98 -10.00 5.22
CA ILE A 176 18.55 -8.66 5.35
C ILE A 176 18.25 -8.06 6.72
N SER A 177 17.03 -8.23 7.23
CA SER A 177 16.67 -7.70 8.55
C SER A 177 17.50 -8.30 9.69
N LYS A 178 18.00 -9.54 9.57
CA LYS A 178 18.90 -10.16 10.57
C LYS A 178 20.26 -9.46 10.66
N CYS A 179 20.69 -8.77 9.61
CA CYS A 179 21.94 -8.01 9.59
C CYS A 179 21.82 -6.64 10.28
N PHE A 180 20.61 -6.21 10.63
CA PHE A 180 20.32 -4.94 11.28
C PHE A 180 19.51 -5.17 12.56
N HIS A 181 19.21 -4.10 13.30
CA HIS A 181 18.30 -4.19 14.44
C HIS A 181 16.83 -4.31 14.00
N THR A 182 16.54 -4.06 12.72
CA THR A 182 15.19 -3.98 12.15
C THR A 182 14.34 -5.21 12.47
N HIS A 183 13.16 -4.97 13.05
CA HIS A 183 12.15 -6.00 13.21
C HIS A 183 11.28 -6.10 11.96
N LEU A 184 11.41 -7.20 11.22
CA LEU A 184 10.45 -7.54 10.17
C LEU A 184 9.20 -8.13 10.82
N ILE A 185 8.04 -7.53 10.57
CA ILE A 185 6.76 -7.86 11.20
C ILE A 185 5.73 -8.19 10.11
N THR A 186 5.28 -9.44 10.09
CA THR A 186 4.15 -9.88 9.25
C THR A 186 2.83 -9.74 10.00
N THR A 187 1.77 -9.35 9.31
CA THR A 187 0.45 -9.14 9.93
C THR A 187 -0.67 -9.96 9.31
N SER A 188 -0.57 -10.29 8.02
CA SER A 188 -1.59 -11.08 7.33
C SER A 188 -1.40 -12.58 7.55
N SER A 189 -2.48 -13.29 7.87
CA SER A 189 -2.48 -14.76 7.90
C SER A 189 -2.25 -15.37 6.51
N LYS A 190 -2.48 -14.60 5.44
CA LYS A 190 -2.28 -14.99 4.03
C LYS A 190 -0.80 -15.02 3.63
N ALA A 191 0.07 -14.30 4.34
CA ALA A 191 1.46 -14.09 3.94
C ALA A 191 2.39 -14.02 5.17
N LYS A 192 2.78 -15.20 5.67
CA LYS A 192 3.79 -15.31 6.73
C LYS A 192 5.18 -15.46 6.12
N ILE A 193 6.18 -14.95 6.82
CA ILE A 193 7.59 -14.99 6.43
C ILE A 193 8.36 -15.67 7.55
N GLU A 194 9.10 -16.72 7.22
CA GLU A 194 9.94 -17.43 8.19
C GLU A 194 11.03 -16.48 8.74
N GLY A 195 11.25 -16.52 10.06
CA GLY A 195 12.17 -15.61 10.74
C GLY A 195 11.63 -14.21 11.01
N ALA A 196 10.49 -13.82 10.41
CA ALA A 196 9.80 -12.60 10.78
C ALA A 196 8.93 -12.79 12.03
N ARG A 197 8.71 -11.71 12.78
CA ARG A 197 7.73 -11.71 13.87
C ARG A 197 6.33 -11.68 13.27
N HIS A 198 5.36 -12.31 13.93
CA HIS A 198 3.99 -12.34 13.44
C HIS A 198 3.03 -11.70 14.45
N PHE A 199 2.34 -10.66 14.02
CA PHE A 199 1.28 -9.98 14.77
C PHE A 199 -0.01 -10.10 13.98
N GLU A 200 -0.78 -11.16 14.25
CA GLU A 200 -1.98 -11.43 13.47
C GLU A 200 -2.99 -10.28 13.59
N PHE A 201 -3.24 -9.66 12.44
CA PHE A 201 -4.19 -8.58 12.28
C PHE A 201 -5.57 -9.13 11.91
N THR A 202 -6.59 -8.61 12.59
CA THR A 202 -8.00 -8.77 12.25
C THR A 202 -8.68 -7.41 12.37
N GLU A 203 -9.81 -7.23 11.71
CA GLU A 203 -10.58 -5.98 11.75
C GLU A 203 -11.04 -5.64 13.17
N LYS A 204 -11.21 -6.65 14.04
CA LYS A 204 -11.65 -6.49 15.44
C LYS A 204 -10.56 -5.99 16.39
N ASN A 205 -9.29 -6.27 16.10
CA ASN A 205 -8.15 -5.92 16.95
C ASN A 205 -7.20 -4.89 16.29
N ALA A 206 -7.62 -4.32 15.16
CA ALA A 206 -6.82 -3.51 14.26
C ALA A 206 -6.00 -2.42 14.96
N LEU A 207 -6.64 -1.54 15.73
CA LEU A 207 -5.97 -0.46 16.45
C LEU A 207 -5.04 -0.98 17.57
N GLN A 208 -5.47 -2.01 18.30
CA GLN A 208 -4.66 -2.58 19.37
C GLN A 208 -3.37 -3.21 18.82
N ILE A 209 -3.46 -3.93 17.70
CA ILE A 209 -2.30 -4.50 17.01
C ILE A 209 -1.39 -3.38 16.49
N ALA A 210 -1.94 -2.34 15.87
CA ALA A 210 -1.15 -1.18 15.45
C ALA A 210 -0.38 -0.54 16.61
N LYS A 211 -1.03 -0.30 17.76
CA LYS A 211 -0.35 0.22 18.97
C LYS A 211 0.75 -0.72 19.48
N ASN A 212 0.50 -2.02 19.49
CA ASN A 212 1.50 -3.01 19.92
C ASN A 212 2.72 -3.03 19.01
N ILE A 213 2.51 -2.95 17.69
CA ILE A 213 3.59 -2.90 16.70
C ILE A 213 4.41 -1.61 16.83
N ILE A 214 3.76 -0.46 17.00
CA ILE A 214 4.47 0.81 17.22
C ILE A 214 5.26 0.77 18.53
N LYS A 215 4.69 0.21 19.60
CA LYS A 215 5.39 0.01 20.86
C LYS A 215 6.62 -0.88 20.69
N GLU A 216 6.52 -1.97 19.93
CA GLU A 216 7.65 -2.83 19.58
C GLU A 216 8.76 -2.06 18.86
N ALA A 217 8.41 -1.26 17.84
CA ALA A 217 9.36 -0.42 17.12
C ALA A 217 10.05 0.61 18.05
N ILE A 218 9.28 1.29 18.91
CA ILE A 218 9.81 2.24 19.89
C ILE A 218 10.78 1.55 20.85
N THR A 219 10.46 0.36 21.33
CA THR A 219 11.34 -0.38 22.23
C THR A 219 12.62 -0.85 21.55
N ASN A 220 12.62 -0.97 20.22
CA ASN A 220 13.76 -1.37 19.42
C ASN A 220 14.70 -0.20 19.06
N PHE A 221 14.23 1.05 19.14
CA PHE A 221 15.03 2.24 18.81
C PHE A 221 16.40 2.32 19.53
N PRO A 222 16.54 1.96 20.83
CA PRO A 222 17.85 1.95 21.49
C PRO A 222 18.86 0.94 20.91
N ASN A 223 18.41 -0.06 20.14
CA ASN A 223 19.28 -1.03 19.47
C ASN A 223 19.80 -0.52 18.11
N ARG A 224 19.35 0.66 17.67
CA ARG A 224 19.79 1.28 16.41
C ARG A 224 21.29 1.52 16.45
N GLY A 225 21.99 1.02 15.43
CA GLY A 225 23.41 1.20 15.24
C GLY A 225 23.75 2.44 14.41
N LYS A 226 24.83 2.33 13.62
CA LYS A 226 25.18 3.35 12.64
C LYS A 226 24.13 3.39 11.53
N VAL A 227 23.69 4.60 11.20
CA VAL A 227 22.75 4.87 10.10
C VAL A 227 23.48 5.48 8.91
N ASP A 228 22.97 5.21 7.71
CA ASP A 228 23.37 5.83 6.44
C ASP A 228 22.11 6.15 5.64
N ILE A 229 21.51 7.31 5.92
CA ILE A 229 20.29 7.78 5.28
C ILE A 229 20.68 8.72 4.13
N PRO A 230 20.32 8.42 2.87
CA PRO A 230 20.53 9.34 1.76
C PRO A 230 19.86 10.69 2.01
N LYS A 231 20.48 11.79 1.59
CA LYS A 231 19.93 13.14 1.81
C LYS A 231 18.81 13.47 0.82
N GLU A 232 18.74 12.72 -0.27
CA GLU A 232 17.85 12.93 -1.39
C GLU A 232 16.40 12.61 -1.01
N LYS A 233 15.57 13.64 -1.08
CA LYS A 233 14.11 13.55 -1.03
C LYS A 233 13.52 14.61 -1.94
N MET A 234 12.29 14.38 -2.39
CA MET A 234 11.60 15.29 -3.30
C MET A 234 10.19 15.55 -2.79
N ASP A 235 9.77 16.82 -2.87
CA ASP A 235 8.38 17.21 -2.62
C ASP A 235 7.52 16.83 -3.83
N LEU A 236 6.28 16.43 -3.58
CA LEU A 236 5.31 16.11 -4.62
C LEU A 236 3.91 16.60 -4.23
N ILE A 237 3.04 16.69 -5.23
CA ILE A 237 1.60 16.84 -5.03
C ILE A 237 0.93 15.53 -5.47
N ALA A 238 0.13 14.95 -4.58
CA ALA A 238 -0.63 13.73 -4.82
C ALA A 238 -2.13 14.00 -4.55
N GLY A 239 -2.97 12.97 -4.60
CA GLY A 239 -4.38 13.09 -4.23
C GLY A 239 -5.31 13.49 -5.37
N PHE A 240 -4.92 13.22 -6.62
CA PHE A 240 -5.72 13.52 -7.81
C PHE A 240 -6.76 12.42 -8.08
N SER A 241 -7.77 12.31 -7.22
CA SER A 241 -8.95 11.47 -7.45
C SER A 241 -9.79 11.97 -8.64
N HIS A 242 -10.75 11.14 -9.08
CA HIS A 242 -11.71 11.55 -10.12
C HIS A 242 -12.47 12.81 -9.71
N GLU A 243 -12.89 12.88 -8.45
CA GLU A 243 -13.61 13.99 -7.82
C GLU A 243 -12.73 15.24 -7.76
N ALA A 244 -11.47 15.10 -7.35
CA ALA A 244 -10.52 16.21 -7.30
C ALA A 244 -10.24 16.79 -8.69
N ILE A 245 -10.01 15.94 -9.69
CA ILE A 245 -9.79 16.37 -11.07
C ILE A 245 -11.02 17.10 -11.60
N THR A 246 -12.21 16.53 -11.38
CA THR A 246 -13.48 17.13 -11.81
C THR A 246 -13.69 18.50 -11.19
N TYR A 247 -13.39 18.66 -9.89
CA TYR A 247 -13.42 19.95 -9.21
C TYR A 247 -12.37 20.93 -9.79
N MET A 248 -11.15 20.49 -10.06
CA MET A 248 -10.11 21.36 -10.63
C MET A 248 -10.44 21.87 -12.03
N LEU A 249 -11.17 21.09 -12.84
CA LEU A 249 -11.51 21.44 -14.23
C LEU A 249 -12.69 22.41 -14.38
N GLY A 250 -13.53 22.59 -13.34
CA GLY A 250 -14.73 23.41 -13.44
C GLY A 250 -15.35 23.90 -12.13
N GLY A 251 -14.66 23.70 -11.01
CA GLY A 251 -15.18 23.95 -9.67
C GLY A 251 -16.43 23.14 -9.34
N THR A 252 -17.13 23.54 -8.28
CA THR A 252 -18.34 22.85 -7.80
C THR A 252 -19.49 22.86 -8.82
N PHE A 253 -19.59 23.90 -9.65
CA PHE A 253 -20.77 24.12 -10.50
C PHE A 253 -20.61 23.66 -11.95
N ARG A 254 -19.38 23.47 -12.43
CA ARG A 254 -19.10 23.10 -13.83
C ARG A 254 -18.12 21.92 -13.95
N GLY A 255 -17.94 21.18 -12.87
CA GLY A 255 -17.04 20.02 -12.85
C GLY A 255 -17.40 19.02 -13.94
N SER A 256 -16.52 18.88 -14.93
CA SER A 256 -16.66 17.96 -16.05
C SER A 256 -15.32 17.78 -16.77
N TYR A 257 -15.25 16.78 -17.64
CA TYR A 257 -14.09 16.59 -18.51
C TYR A 257 -14.11 17.45 -19.79
N VAL A 258 -15.08 18.36 -19.98
CA VAL A 258 -15.16 19.19 -21.20
C VAL A 258 -13.88 19.99 -21.39
N THR A 259 -13.42 20.70 -20.35
CA THR A 259 -12.18 21.47 -20.39
C THR A 259 -10.97 20.61 -20.77
N LEU A 260 -10.90 19.37 -20.27
CA LEU A 260 -9.82 18.44 -20.61
C LEU A 260 -9.93 17.99 -22.07
N ASN A 261 -11.12 17.58 -22.50
CA ASN A 261 -11.37 17.06 -23.84
C ASN A 261 -11.17 18.12 -24.93
N ASP A 262 -11.50 19.38 -24.68
CA ASP A 262 -11.30 20.49 -25.63
C ASP A 262 -9.81 20.79 -25.89
N ASN A 263 -8.91 20.26 -25.05
CA ASN A 263 -7.46 20.47 -25.13
C ASN A 263 -6.68 19.20 -25.53
N ILE A 264 -7.36 18.11 -25.92
CA ILE A 264 -6.76 16.87 -26.45
C ILE A 264 -7.06 16.78 -27.95
#